data_AF-A0A925X2P5-F1
#
_entry.id   AF-A0A925X2P5-F1
#
_cell.length_a   1.000
_cell.length_b   1.000
_cell.length_c   1.000
_cell.angle_alpha   90.00
_cell.angle_beta   90.00
_cell.angle_gamma   90.00
#
_symmetry.space_group_name_H-M   'P 1'
#
loop_
_entity.id
_entity.type
_entity.pdbx_description
1 polymer ?
#
loop_
_entity_poly.entity_id
_entity_poly.type
_entity_poly.pdbx_seq_one_letter_code
_entity_poly.pdbx_strand_id
1 'polypeptide(L)'
;MNLNKRNVCVMSAVLCAMAVGGCQRIHDIPPDALDDTPIQVDPAMARREWEETRATYPNTGIRTTPTLYTFQSPDNRPNYQYALIELPLFITNGVLIPYQLFAAPVWKEREYRAATIPPSYSAMPVLPPSNEAESDSPTPSEGSGQPMPAPAERPADQPAPR
;
A
#
# COMPACT_ATOMS: atom_id res chain seq x y z
N MET A 1 51.23 -16.51 19.57
CA MET A 1 50.67 -16.41 18.21
C MET A 1 50.87 -15.00 17.69
N ASN A 2 51.80 -14.77 16.77
CA ASN A 2 52.04 -13.43 16.18
C ASN A 2 51.07 -13.23 15.02
N LEU A 3 49.92 -12.61 15.29
CA LEU A 3 49.00 -12.19 14.24
C LEU A 3 49.66 -11.06 13.45
N ASN A 4 49.91 -11.30 12.16
CA ASN A 4 50.66 -10.40 11.30
C ASN A 4 49.87 -9.09 11.11
N LYS A 5 50.46 -7.92 11.44
CA LYS A 5 49.77 -6.61 11.37
C LYS A 5 49.15 -6.33 9.99
N ARG A 6 49.76 -6.84 8.92
CA ARG A 6 49.20 -6.77 7.56
C ARG A 6 47.87 -7.50 7.42
N ASN A 7 47.72 -8.67 8.04
CA ASN A 7 46.50 -9.45 7.98
C ASN A 7 45.37 -8.75 8.76
N VAL A 8 45.71 -8.04 9.84
CA VAL A 8 44.73 -7.25 10.62
C VAL A 8 44.20 -6.07 9.81
N CYS A 9 45.07 -5.30 9.13
CA CYS A 9 44.61 -4.20 8.28
C CYS A 9 43.74 -4.69 7.12
N VAL A 10 44.11 -5.79 6.45
CA VAL A 10 43.34 -6.32 5.31
C VAL A 10 41.99 -6.84 5.78
N MET A 11 41.94 -7.60 6.87
CA MET A 11 40.67 -8.07 7.45
C MET A 11 39.76 -6.91 7.85
N SER A 12 40.31 -5.87 8.48
CA SER A 12 39.54 -4.67 8.87
C SER A 12 38.96 -3.95 7.65
N ALA A 13 39.73 -3.81 6.57
CA ALA A 13 39.26 -3.16 5.35
C ALA A 13 38.13 -3.95 4.66
N VAL A 14 38.24 -5.28 4.62
CA VAL A 14 37.20 -6.16 4.07
C VAL A 14 35.93 -6.12 4.93
N LEU A 15 36.07 -6.12 6.26
CA LEU A 15 34.92 -6.04 7.16
C LEU A 15 34.20 -4.68 7.01
N CYS A 16 34.95 -3.58 6.90
CA CYS A 16 34.37 -2.27 6.61
C CYS A 16 33.68 -2.23 5.24
N ALA A 17 34.25 -2.86 4.21
CA ALA A 17 33.62 -2.94 2.89
C ALA A 17 32.30 -3.74 2.92
N MET A 18 32.25 -4.85 3.67
CA MET A 18 31.00 -5.62 3.84
C MET A 18 29.95 -4.87 4.69
N ALA A 19 30.38 -4.08 5.68
CA ALA A 19 29.46 -3.28 6.49
C ALA A 19 28.81 -2.12 5.69
N VAL A 20 29.53 -1.56 4.71
CA VAL A 20 29.02 -0.48 3.85
C VAL A 20 28.25 -1.03 2.64
N GLY A 21 28.62 -2.22 2.14
CA GLY A 21 27.91 -2.94 1.08
C GLY A 21 26.61 -3.60 1.55
N GLY A 22 25.78 -2.85 2.29
CA GLY A 22 24.52 -3.33 2.85
C GLY A 22 23.72 -4.11 1.81
N CYS A 23 23.26 -5.31 2.19
CA CYS A 23 22.43 -6.15 1.34
C CYS A 23 21.25 -5.31 0.84
N GLN A 24 21.26 -4.96 -0.45
CA GLN A 24 20.08 -4.45 -1.12
C GLN A 24 19.03 -5.55 -1.00
N ARG A 25 18.11 -5.40 -0.04
CA ARG A 25 16.96 -6.28 0.05
C ARG A 25 16.15 -6.01 -1.21
N ILE A 26 15.96 -7.05 -2.02
CA ILE A 26 14.88 -7.06 -3.00
C ILE A 26 13.62 -6.81 -2.17
N HIS A 27 13.03 -5.64 -2.34
CA HIS A 27 11.75 -5.32 -1.71
C HIS A 27 10.68 -6.10 -2.47
N ASP A 28 10.46 -7.34 -2.04
CA ASP A 28 9.19 -7.99 -2.26
C ASP A 28 8.18 -7.22 -1.40
N ILE A 29 7.41 -6.34 -2.05
CA ILE A 29 6.34 -5.59 -1.40
C ILE A 29 5.30 -6.66 -1.01
N PRO A 30 5.07 -6.92 0.29
CA PRO A 30 4.06 -7.87 0.69
C PRO A 30 2.68 -7.36 0.21
N PRO A 31 1.71 -8.25 -0.05
CA PRO A 31 0.34 -7.85 -0.30
C PRO A 31 -0.14 -6.90 0.80
N ASP A 32 -0.95 -5.91 0.44
CA ASP A 32 -1.49 -4.97 1.42
C ASP A 32 -2.36 -5.73 2.43
N ALA A 33 -2.27 -5.33 3.70
CA ALA A 33 -3.10 -5.89 4.75
C ALA A 33 -4.57 -5.51 4.47
N LEU A 34 -5.45 -6.50 4.54
CA LEU A 34 -6.88 -6.34 4.39
C LEU A 34 -7.57 -6.74 5.69
N ASP A 35 -8.68 -6.09 5.96
CA ASP A 35 -9.60 -6.57 6.97
C ASP A 35 -10.47 -7.69 6.36
N ASP A 36 -10.22 -8.93 6.79
CA ASP A 36 -10.98 -10.11 6.38
C ASP A 36 -12.21 -10.35 7.27
N THR A 37 -12.58 -9.39 8.14
CA THR A 37 -13.79 -9.53 8.95
C THR A 37 -15.02 -9.66 8.05
N PRO A 38 -15.82 -10.73 8.23
CA PRO A 38 -17.05 -10.87 7.48
C PRO A 38 -18.00 -9.72 7.81
N ILE A 39 -18.63 -9.15 6.79
CA ILE A 39 -19.67 -8.14 6.98
C ILE A 39 -20.79 -8.75 7.82
N GLN A 40 -21.14 -8.11 8.94
CA GLN A 40 -22.27 -8.55 9.75
C GLN A 40 -23.56 -8.35 8.96
N VAL A 41 -24.25 -9.45 8.65
CA VAL A 41 -25.50 -9.44 7.91
C VAL A 41 -26.63 -9.02 8.84
N ASP A 42 -27.19 -7.84 8.63
CA ASP A 42 -28.37 -7.40 9.36
C ASP A 42 -29.65 -8.14 8.86
N PRO A 43 -30.73 -8.20 9.66
CA PRO A 43 -31.94 -8.93 9.27
C PRO A 43 -32.66 -8.34 8.04
N ALA A 44 -32.39 -7.09 7.65
CA ALA A 44 -32.91 -6.51 6.42
C ALA A 44 -32.11 -6.97 5.19
N MET A 45 -30.78 -7.09 5.31
CA MET A 45 -29.90 -7.68 4.30
C MET A 45 -30.20 -9.16 4.11
N ALA A 46 -30.48 -9.91 5.17
CA ALA A 46 -30.85 -11.33 5.07
C ALA A 46 -32.16 -11.57 4.31
N ARG A 47 -33.07 -10.58 4.25
CA ARG A 47 -34.34 -10.67 3.52
C ARG A 47 -34.24 -10.24 2.05
N ARG A 48 -33.21 -9.48 1.69
CA ARG A 48 -32.94 -9.10 0.30
C ARG A 48 -31.95 -10.09 -0.28
N GLU A 49 -32.38 -10.86 -1.26
CA GLU A 49 -31.49 -11.69 -2.08
C GLU A 49 -30.64 -10.76 -2.95
N TRP A 50 -29.60 -10.17 -2.37
CA TRP A 50 -28.66 -9.32 -3.10
C TRP A 50 -27.84 -10.18 -4.05
N GLU A 51 -27.75 -9.75 -5.30
CA GLU A 51 -26.85 -10.36 -6.27
C GLU A 51 -25.40 -10.01 -5.92
N GLU A 52 -24.50 -11.00 -5.93
CA GLU A 52 -23.08 -10.79 -5.67
C GLU A 52 -22.48 -9.83 -6.71
N THR A 53 -22.11 -8.62 -6.27
CA THR A 53 -21.38 -7.69 -7.13
C THR A 53 -19.88 -7.92 -6.98
N ARG A 54 -19.20 -8.18 -8.09
CA ARG A 54 -17.73 -8.38 -8.11
C ARG A 54 -17.04 -7.13 -8.62
N ALA A 55 -16.11 -6.58 -7.83
CA ALA A 55 -15.20 -5.55 -8.29
C ALA A 55 -13.94 -6.22 -8.86
N THR A 56 -13.68 -6.02 -10.16
CA THR A 56 -12.41 -6.43 -10.77
C THR A 56 -11.46 -5.25 -10.72
N TYR A 57 -10.38 -5.37 -9.94
CA TYR A 57 -9.33 -4.36 -9.91
C TYR A 57 -8.28 -4.73 -10.96
N PRO A 58 -7.90 -3.80 -11.86
CA PRO A 58 -6.75 -4.03 -12.73
C PRO A 58 -5.51 -4.18 -11.84
N ASN A 59 -4.58 -5.06 -12.24
CA ASN A 59 -3.25 -5.06 -11.65
C ASN A 59 -2.65 -3.67 -11.89
N THR A 60 -2.46 -2.91 -10.82
CA THR A 60 -1.94 -1.53 -10.83
C THR A 60 -0.42 -1.50 -10.95
N GLY A 61 0.22 -2.64 -11.21
CA GLY A 61 1.63 -2.72 -11.49
C GLY A 61 2.03 -1.92 -12.73
N ILE A 62 3.04 -1.07 -12.57
CA ILE A 62 3.62 -0.30 -13.67
C ILE A 62 4.83 -1.07 -14.18
N ARG A 63 4.81 -1.44 -15.46
CA ARG A 63 6.00 -1.97 -16.14
C ARG A 63 6.86 -0.79 -16.58
N THR A 64 8.04 -0.68 -16.00
CA THR A 64 9.00 0.36 -16.38
C THR A 64 10.42 -0.18 -16.32
N THR A 65 11.35 0.57 -16.88
CA THR A 65 12.78 0.30 -16.78
C THR A 65 13.26 0.52 -15.35
N PRO A 66 14.36 -0.13 -14.92
CA PRO A 66 14.90 0.07 -13.59
C PRO A 66 15.32 1.53 -13.39
N THR A 67 14.99 2.11 -12.23
CA THR A 67 15.29 3.51 -11.89
C THR A 67 16.79 3.79 -11.68
N LEU A 68 17.64 2.75 -11.67
CA LEU A 68 19.10 2.77 -11.46
C LEU A 68 19.59 3.41 -10.14
N TYR A 69 18.70 3.97 -9.34
CA TYR A 69 18.99 4.43 -7.99
C TYR A 69 18.97 3.25 -7.03
N THR A 70 20.07 3.07 -6.30
CA THR A 70 20.22 1.96 -5.35
C THR A 70 19.51 2.26 -4.03
N PHE A 71 19.55 3.53 -3.64
CA PHE A 71 19.01 4.03 -2.38
C PHE A 71 18.15 5.27 -2.62
N GLN A 72 17.07 5.39 -1.86
CA GLN A 72 16.20 6.56 -1.79
C GLN A 72 15.98 6.91 -0.32
N SER A 73 15.93 8.20 0.00
CA SER A 73 15.57 8.65 1.34
C SER A 73 14.06 8.41 1.59
N PRO A 74 13.64 8.09 2.82
CA PRO A 74 12.21 7.96 3.13
C PRO A 74 11.49 9.30 2.94
N ASP A 75 10.27 9.29 2.37
CA ASP A 75 9.52 10.52 2.07
C ASP A 75 8.98 11.27 3.30
N ASN A 76 9.02 10.65 4.49
CA ASN A 76 8.38 11.17 5.70
C ASN A 76 9.38 11.51 6.83
N ARG A 77 10.54 12.11 6.50
CA ARG A 77 11.53 12.58 7.49
C ARG A 77 11.56 14.11 7.54
N PRO A 78 12.03 14.72 8.65
CA PRO A 78 12.16 16.17 8.72
C PRO A 78 13.32 16.68 7.83
N ASN A 79 13.12 17.84 7.19
CA ASN A 79 13.99 18.41 6.15
C ASN A 79 15.50 18.43 6.48
N TYR A 80 15.87 18.68 7.74
CA TYR A 80 17.28 18.77 8.14
C TYR A 80 18.03 17.42 8.10
N GLN A 81 17.32 16.29 8.23
CA GLN A 81 17.96 14.97 8.17
C GLN A 81 18.34 14.59 6.73
N TYR A 82 17.64 15.13 5.72
CA TYR A 82 17.99 14.87 4.33
C TYR A 82 19.37 15.43 4.01
N ALA A 83 19.70 16.65 4.43
CA ALA A 83 21.00 17.25 4.14
C ALA A 83 22.20 16.40 4.60
N LEU A 84 22.06 15.67 5.73
CA LEU A 84 23.10 14.79 6.25
C LEU A 84 23.17 13.44 5.53
N ILE A 85 22.04 12.93 5.03
CA ILE A 85 21.93 11.60 4.43
C ILE A 85 22.09 11.67 2.90
N GLU A 86 21.71 12.77 2.27
CA GLU A 86 21.66 12.94 0.81
C GLU A 86 23.06 12.96 0.18
N LEU A 87 24.01 13.68 0.78
CA LEU A 87 25.39 13.72 0.28
C LEU A 87 26.04 12.33 0.20
N PRO A 88 26.06 11.50 1.28
CA PRO A 88 26.59 10.16 1.17
C PRO A 88 25.77 9.27 0.24
N LEU A 89 24.44 9.46 0.16
CA LEU A 89 23.60 8.73 -0.79
C LEU A 89 23.98 9.03 -2.24
N PHE A 90 24.20 10.31 -2.56
CA PHE A 90 24.60 10.78 -3.89
C PHE A 90 25.94 10.17 -4.31
N ILE A 91 26.94 10.23 -3.43
CA ILE A 91 28.27 9.64 -3.69
C ILE A 91 28.14 8.13 -3.88
N THR A 92 27.38 7.46 -3.01
CA THR A 92 27.19 6.01 -3.07
C THR A 92 26.48 5.58 -4.35
N ASN A 93 25.40 6.27 -4.73
CA ASN A 93 24.71 6.01 -5.99
C ASN A 93 25.64 6.29 -7.19
N GLY A 94 26.42 7.36 -7.17
CA GLY A 94 27.39 7.67 -8.24
C GLY A 94 28.41 6.54 -8.47
N VAL A 95 28.86 5.89 -7.40
CA VAL A 95 29.79 4.75 -7.48
C VAL A 95 29.07 3.46 -7.89
N LEU A 96 27.82 3.26 -7.48
CA LEU A 96 27.07 2.02 -7.73
C LEU A 96 26.34 1.98 -9.07
N ILE A 97 26.02 3.12 -9.69
CA ILE A 97 25.33 3.19 -10.99
C ILE A 97 26.05 2.36 -12.06
N PRO A 98 27.38 2.48 -12.27
CA PRO A 98 28.07 1.65 -13.26
C PRO A 98 27.91 0.15 -13.00
N TYR A 99 28.00 -0.27 -11.73
CA TYR A 99 27.80 -1.67 -11.34
C TYR A 99 26.35 -2.13 -11.63
N GLN A 100 25.36 -1.30 -11.31
CA GLN A 100 23.95 -1.62 -11.60
C GLN A 100 23.67 -1.72 -13.10
N LEU A 101 24.29 -0.91 -13.95
CA LEU A 101 24.11 -1.05 -15.40
C LEU A 101 24.51 -2.44 -15.91
N PHE A 102 25.53 -3.07 -15.31
CA PHE A 102 25.93 -4.44 -15.65
C PHE A 102 25.02 -5.50 -15.02
N ALA A 103 24.63 -5.33 -13.74
CA ALA A 103 23.83 -6.32 -13.02
C ALA A 103 22.33 -6.31 -13.40
N ALA A 104 21.78 -5.13 -13.68
CA ALA A 104 20.38 -4.88 -13.98
C ALA A 104 20.26 -3.92 -15.17
N PRO A 105 20.45 -4.42 -16.41
CA PRO A 105 20.50 -3.57 -17.58
C PRO A 105 19.20 -2.80 -17.81
N VAL A 106 19.33 -1.57 -18.33
CA VAL A 106 18.22 -0.60 -18.46
C VAL A 106 17.10 -1.07 -19.40
N TRP A 107 17.40 -1.97 -20.32
CA TRP A 107 16.45 -2.56 -21.28
C TRP A 107 15.67 -3.76 -20.73
N LYS A 108 15.97 -4.20 -19.50
CA LYS A 108 15.19 -5.26 -18.85
C LYS A 108 14.00 -4.63 -18.14
N GLU A 109 12.81 -4.88 -18.65
CA GLU A 109 11.57 -4.45 -17.98
C GLU A 109 11.47 -5.05 -16.57
N ARG A 110 11.03 -4.23 -15.61
CA ARG A 110 10.60 -4.65 -14.29
C ARG A 110 9.15 -4.23 -14.07
N GLU A 111 8.38 -5.14 -13.50
CA GLU A 111 7.03 -4.84 -13.02
C GLU A 111 7.14 -4.30 -11.59
N TYR A 112 6.89 -3.01 -11.42
CA TYR A 112 6.76 -2.38 -10.12
C TYR A 112 5.31 -2.55 -9.68
N ARG A 113 5.07 -3.52 -8.80
CA ARG A 113 3.74 -3.77 -8.27
C ARG A 113 3.36 -2.66 -7.30
N ALA A 114 2.19 -2.08 -7.51
CA ALA A 114 1.50 -1.37 -6.44
C ALA A 114 0.86 -2.39 -5.49
N ALA A 115 0.16 -1.87 -4.47
CA ALA A 115 -0.70 -2.62 -3.56
C ALA A 115 -1.38 -3.80 -4.27
N THR A 116 -1.01 -5.03 -3.89
CA THR A 116 -1.65 -6.24 -4.40
C THR A 116 -2.66 -6.70 -3.37
N ILE A 117 -3.94 -6.66 -3.73
CA ILE A 117 -5.07 -7.08 -2.89
C ILE A 117 -5.43 -8.52 -3.31
N PRO A 118 -5.31 -9.55 -2.44
CA PRO A 118 -5.84 -10.87 -2.75
C PRO A 118 -7.35 -10.82 -3.02
N PRO A 119 -7.91 -11.72 -3.85
CA PRO A 119 -9.35 -11.78 -4.06
C PRO A 119 -10.08 -11.99 -2.73
N SER A 120 -10.93 -11.04 -2.35
CA SER A 120 -11.72 -11.11 -1.13
C SER A 120 -13.11 -10.53 -1.39
N TYR A 121 -14.10 -11.11 -0.73
CA TYR A 121 -15.51 -10.74 -0.86
C TYR A 121 -15.93 -9.64 0.12
N SER A 122 -15.12 -9.38 1.14
CA SER A 122 -15.37 -8.38 2.18
C SER A 122 -14.21 -7.40 2.37
N ALA A 123 -13.19 -7.47 1.53
CA ALA A 123 -11.99 -6.65 1.65
C ALA A 123 -12.32 -5.16 1.68
N MET A 124 -12.14 -4.56 2.86
CA MET A 124 -12.06 -3.12 3.02
C MET A 124 -10.60 -2.73 3.24
N PRO A 125 -10.13 -1.61 2.65
CA PRO A 125 -8.84 -1.07 3.03
C PRO A 125 -8.87 -0.73 4.52
N VAL A 126 -7.79 -1.02 5.24
CA VAL A 126 -7.69 -0.68 6.66
C VAL A 126 -7.89 0.82 6.81
N LEU A 127 -8.93 1.20 7.54
CA LEU A 127 -9.19 2.60 7.83
C LEU A 127 -8.01 3.14 8.68
N PRO A 128 -7.52 4.36 8.42
CA PRO A 128 -6.56 4.97 9.32
C PRO A 128 -7.18 5.00 10.73
N PRO A 129 -6.36 4.85 11.80
CA PRO A 129 -6.89 4.89 13.15
C PRO A 129 -7.73 6.16 13.29
N SER A 130 -9.01 6.00 13.65
CA SER A 130 -9.86 7.13 13.93
C SER A 130 -9.18 7.91 15.04
N ASN A 131 -8.85 9.18 14.77
CA ASN A 131 -8.53 10.11 15.84
C ASN A 131 -9.84 10.41 16.56
N GLU A 132 -10.37 9.43 17.27
CA GLU A 132 -11.48 9.56 18.21
C GLU A 132 -10.98 10.38 19.41
N ALA A 133 -10.75 11.67 19.18
CA ALA A 133 -11.43 12.62 20.03
C ALA A 133 -12.90 12.43 19.69
N GLU A 134 -13.53 11.54 20.45
CA GLU A 134 -14.95 11.22 20.47
C GLU A 134 -15.74 12.52 20.41
N SER A 135 -16.05 12.94 19.19
CA SER A 135 -16.94 14.07 18.97
C SER A 135 -18.30 13.48 19.26
N ASP A 136 -18.76 13.70 20.49
CA ASP A 136 -20.15 13.56 20.97
C ASP A 136 -21.09 14.24 19.97
N SER A 137 -21.30 13.59 18.84
CA SER A 137 -22.34 13.96 17.90
C SER A 137 -23.61 13.57 18.65
N PRO A 138 -24.44 14.54 19.04
CA PRO A 138 -25.62 14.26 19.85
C PRO A 138 -26.42 13.20 19.11
N THR A 139 -26.70 12.10 19.81
CA THR A 139 -27.61 11.04 19.37
C THR A 139 -28.77 11.72 18.64
N PRO A 140 -29.03 11.41 17.36
CA PRO A 140 -30.17 11.99 16.66
C PRO A 140 -31.38 11.72 17.53
N SER A 141 -31.93 12.80 18.10
CA SER A 141 -33.12 12.75 18.93
C SER A 141 -34.12 11.90 18.18
N GLU A 142 -34.56 10.82 18.82
CA GLU A 142 -35.51 9.84 18.34
C GLU A 142 -36.77 10.60 17.90
N GLY A 143 -36.75 11.01 16.63
CA GLY A 143 -37.74 11.88 16.04
C GLY A 143 -39.02 11.07 15.96
N SER A 144 -39.88 11.28 16.96
CA SER A 144 -41.29 10.92 17.01
C SER A 144 -41.82 10.62 15.62
N GLY A 145 -41.94 9.32 15.32
CA GLY A 145 -42.37 8.84 14.03
C GLY A 145 -43.70 9.47 13.67
N GLN A 146 -43.68 10.46 12.79
CA GLN A 146 -44.87 10.73 12.00
C GLN A 146 -45.08 9.49 11.13
N PRO A 147 -46.21 8.78 11.28
CA PRO A 147 -46.51 7.67 10.40
C PRO A 147 -46.47 8.18 8.97
N MET A 148 -45.62 7.59 8.14
CA MET A 148 -45.64 7.91 6.71
C MET A 148 -47.07 7.69 6.21
N PRO A 149 -47.66 8.65 5.47
CA PRO A 149 -48.95 8.44 4.85
C PRO A 149 -48.85 7.20 3.95
N ALA A 150 -49.90 6.37 4.01
CA ALA A 150 -49.98 5.16 3.20
C ALA A 150 -49.69 5.49 1.72
N PRO A 151 -48.95 4.63 1.00
CA PRO A 151 -48.70 4.84 -0.43
C PRO A 151 -50.04 5.00 -1.14
N ALA A 152 -50.22 6.12 -1.85
CA ALA A 152 -51.41 6.35 -2.65
C ALA A 152 -51.60 5.16 -3.60
N GLU A 153 -52.74 4.48 -3.49
CA GLU A 153 -53.16 3.44 -4.44
C GLU A 153 -52.99 3.98 -5.85
N ARG A 154 -52.09 3.35 -6.64
CA ARG A 154 -52.03 3.63 -8.07
C ARG A 154 -53.37 3.18 -8.66
N PRO A 155 -54.08 4.05 -9.41
CA PRO A 155 -55.25 3.63 -10.16
C PRO A 155 -54.85 2.47 -11.08
N ALA A 156 -55.45 1.31 -10.84
CA ALA A 156 -55.46 0.23 -11.83
C ALA A 156 -56.28 0.70 -13.04
N ASP A 157 -55.89 0.25 -14.22
CA ASP A 157 -56.51 0.55 -15.53
C ASP A 157 -56.23 1.93 -16.14
N GLN A 158 -55.05 2.06 -16.74
CA GLN A 158 -54.93 2.83 -17.99
C GLN A 158 -54.62 1.85 -19.14
N PRO A 159 -55.60 1.52 -20.00
CA PRO A 159 -55.36 0.65 -21.14
C PRO A 159 -54.40 1.32 -22.13
N ALA A 160 -53.45 0.54 -22.63
CA ALA A 160 -52.44 1.00 -23.57
C ALA A 160 -53.07 1.56 -24.86
N PRO A 161 -52.57 2.69 -25.39
CA PRO A 161 -53.00 3.18 -26.70
C PRO A 161 -52.57 2.21 -27.79
N ARG A 162 -53.48 1.93 -28.73
CA ARG A 162 -53.25 1.11 -29.92
C ARG A 162 -52.40 1.84 -30.95
#